data_AF-A0AAX2QCL6-F1
#
_entry.id   AF-A0AAX2QCL6-F1
#
_cell.length_a   1.000
_cell.length_b   1.000
_cell.length_c   1.000
_cell.angle_alpha   90.00
_cell.angle_beta   90.00
_cell.angle_gamma   90.00
#
_symmetry.space_group_name_H-M   'P 1'
#
loop_
_entity.id
_entity.type
_entity.pdbx_description
1 polymer ?
#
loop_
_entity_poly.entity_id
_entity_poly.type
_entity_poly.pdbx_seq_one_letter_code
_entity_poly.pdbx_strand_id
1 'polypeptide(L)'
;MNRDAYDLNTSSGSSEAFKAFEQSVFGLAAHRPSTSMATLAADPDHVADVPKGFAKLIPARSELAINADVALTDACDALTRNGNGTADGRILVDASAAANQCYFSGAIEIVDKVFADRPATYLPFKISHSLRFMSGDRTGMLASSGQAVDALDVTAPAAGFVLGCHAFTREEAGPHEVTLTYSRRLRKVLSAEQVRFRPRASAMSCPLELIGYGDPVLQTRA
;
A
#
# COMPACT_ATOMS: atom_id res chain seq x y z
N MET A 1 16.77 -2.88 -15.58
CA MET A 1 15.89 -2.86 -14.38
C MET A 1 15.45 -1.44 -14.21
N ASN A 2 14.13 -1.22 -14.25
CA ASN A 2 13.55 0.10 -14.06
C ASN A 2 12.94 0.14 -12.66
N ARG A 3 13.18 1.24 -11.95
CA ARG A 3 12.52 1.51 -10.67
C ARG A 3 11.23 2.27 -10.93
N ASP A 4 10.17 1.85 -10.26
CA ASP A 4 8.91 2.60 -10.26
C ASP A 4 9.01 3.86 -9.39
N ALA A 5 7.94 4.66 -9.39
CA ALA A 5 7.80 5.87 -8.57
C ALA A 5 7.85 5.62 -7.05
N TYR A 6 7.83 4.36 -6.62
CA TYR A 6 7.85 3.89 -5.23
C TYR A 6 9.15 3.18 -4.85
N ASP A 7 10.19 3.30 -5.71
CA ASP A 7 11.54 2.76 -5.56
C ASP A 7 11.64 1.22 -5.66
N LEU A 8 10.63 0.55 -6.22
CA LEU A 8 10.65 -0.89 -6.43
C LEU A 8 11.19 -1.24 -7.83
N ASN A 9 12.12 -2.20 -7.92
CA ASN A 9 12.58 -2.70 -9.21
C ASN A 9 11.57 -3.69 -9.81
N THR A 10 11.04 -3.38 -10.99
CA THR A 10 10.19 -4.31 -11.76
C THR A 10 10.85 -4.68 -13.09
N SER A 11 10.48 -5.84 -13.64
CA SER A 11 11.07 -6.41 -14.86
C SER A 11 10.37 -5.93 -16.14
N SER A 12 9.34 -5.10 -16.03
CA SER A 12 8.54 -4.70 -17.18
C SER A 12 9.32 -3.83 -18.17
N GLY A 13 9.06 -4.02 -19.46
CA GLY A 13 9.46 -3.09 -20.52
C GLY A 13 8.35 -2.11 -20.92
N SER A 14 7.11 -2.31 -20.42
CA SER A 14 5.94 -1.50 -20.81
C SER A 14 5.75 -0.32 -19.88
N SER A 15 5.75 0.89 -20.44
CA SER A 15 5.49 2.13 -19.69
C SER A 15 4.07 2.18 -19.12
N GLU A 16 3.13 1.54 -19.80
CA GLU A 16 1.73 1.39 -19.42
C GLU A 16 1.62 0.47 -18.20
N ALA A 17 2.33 -0.66 -18.20
CA ALA A 17 2.39 -1.58 -17.07
C ALA A 17 2.98 -0.90 -15.83
N PHE A 18 4.06 -0.12 -15.97
CA PHE A 18 4.62 0.69 -14.86
C PHE A 18 3.57 1.59 -14.23
N LYS A 19 2.93 2.44 -15.04
CA LYS A 19 1.93 3.39 -14.53
C LYS A 19 0.76 2.67 -13.88
N ALA A 20 0.27 1.59 -14.48
CA ALA A 20 -0.81 0.81 -13.91
C ALA A 20 -0.42 0.14 -12.58
N PHE A 21 0.83 -0.36 -12.48
CA PHE A 21 1.34 -0.95 -11.26
C PHE A 21 1.52 0.09 -10.15
N GLU A 22 2.04 1.27 -10.47
CA GLU A 22 2.13 2.40 -9.53
C GLU A 22 0.75 2.80 -9.00
N GLN A 23 -0.29 2.80 -9.84
CA GLN A 23 -1.67 3.02 -9.37
C GLN A 23 -2.16 1.90 -8.45
N SER A 24 -1.76 0.66 -8.69
CA SER A 24 -2.07 -0.48 -7.82
C SER A 24 -1.43 -0.34 -6.43
N VAL A 25 -0.15 0.08 -6.40
CA VAL A 25 0.61 0.38 -5.17
C VAL A 25 -0.01 1.56 -4.43
N PHE A 26 -0.38 2.63 -5.14
CA PHE A 26 -1.12 3.75 -4.57
C PHE A 26 -2.47 3.32 -4.00
N GLY A 27 -3.19 2.44 -4.69
CA GLY A 27 -4.46 1.88 -4.22
C GLY A 27 -4.30 1.19 -2.87
N LEU A 28 -3.28 0.33 -2.75
CA LEU A 28 -2.91 -0.30 -1.47
C LEU A 28 -2.54 0.75 -0.41
N ALA A 29 -1.74 1.75 -0.78
CA ALA A 29 -1.30 2.83 0.10
C ALA A 29 -2.47 3.60 0.73
N ALA A 30 -3.45 3.94 -0.11
CA ALA A 30 -4.62 4.72 0.24
C ALA A 30 -5.77 3.87 0.79
N HIS A 31 -5.55 2.58 1.05
CA HIS A 31 -6.58 1.62 1.47
C HIS A 31 -7.81 1.61 0.54
N ARG A 32 -7.58 1.79 -0.76
CA ARG A 32 -8.58 1.69 -1.83
C ARG A 32 -8.52 0.30 -2.48
N PRO A 33 -9.57 -0.12 -3.21
CA PRO A 33 -9.48 -1.32 -4.03
C PRO A 33 -8.25 -1.26 -4.95
N SER A 34 -7.28 -2.14 -4.69
CA SER A 34 -6.09 -2.34 -5.52
C SER A 34 -6.42 -3.40 -6.57
N THR A 35 -5.97 -3.18 -7.81
CA THR A 35 -6.21 -4.09 -8.93
C THR A 35 -4.93 -4.36 -9.70
N SER A 36 -4.81 -5.55 -10.27
CA SER A 36 -3.69 -5.98 -11.12
C SER A 36 -4.03 -5.95 -12.60
N MET A 37 -5.31 -5.89 -12.95
CA MET A 37 -5.81 -6.12 -14.32
C MET A 37 -5.19 -5.19 -15.36
N ALA A 38 -5.09 -3.89 -15.07
CA ALA A 38 -4.54 -2.93 -16.03
C ALA A 38 -3.04 -3.16 -16.27
N THR A 39 -2.29 -3.57 -15.23
CA THR A 39 -0.88 -3.95 -15.37
C THR A 39 -0.76 -5.22 -16.19
N LEU A 40 -1.54 -6.25 -15.86
CA LEU A 40 -1.48 -7.56 -16.54
C LEU A 40 -1.95 -7.49 -18.00
N ALA A 41 -2.84 -6.55 -18.34
CA ALA A 41 -3.24 -6.31 -19.73
C ALA A 41 -2.08 -5.75 -20.57
N ALA A 42 -1.19 -4.97 -19.96
CA ALA A 42 -0.01 -4.39 -20.63
C ALA A 42 1.24 -5.28 -20.52
N ASP A 43 1.33 -6.08 -19.45
CA ASP A 43 2.42 -7.02 -19.17
C ASP A 43 1.87 -8.25 -18.42
N PRO A 44 1.49 -9.33 -19.14
CA PRO A 44 0.89 -10.54 -18.55
C PRO A 44 1.80 -11.31 -17.60
N ASP A 45 3.10 -11.02 -17.60
CA ASP A 45 4.11 -11.70 -16.79
C ASP A 45 4.62 -10.81 -15.64
N HIS A 46 3.92 -9.72 -15.36
CA HIS A 46 4.18 -8.86 -14.22
C HIS A 46 3.67 -9.48 -12.91
N VAL A 47 4.40 -9.31 -11.81
CA VAL A 47 3.99 -9.70 -10.44
C VAL A 47 2.92 -8.78 -9.83
N ALA A 48 2.02 -8.25 -10.67
CA ALA A 48 1.05 -7.23 -10.31
C ALA A 48 0.01 -7.70 -9.29
N ASP A 49 -0.17 -9.01 -9.13
CA ASP A 49 -1.09 -9.58 -8.15
C ASP A 49 -0.56 -9.53 -6.70
N VAL A 50 0.73 -9.27 -6.45
CA VAL A 50 1.24 -9.21 -5.06
C VAL A 50 0.57 -8.09 -4.24
N PRO A 51 0.52 -6.81 -4.69
CA PRO A 51 -0.24 -5.77 -3.98
C PRO A 51 -1.72 -6.12 -3.77
N LYS A 52 -2.36 -6.77 -4.76
CA LYS A 52 -3.75 -7.24 -4.65
C LYS A 52 -3.89 -8.31 -3.57
N GLY A 53 -2.97 -9.28 -3.50
CA GLY A 53 -2.95 -10.32 -2.47
C GLY A 53 -2.88 -9.71 -1.06
N PHE A 54 -1.94 -8.78 -0.83
CA PHE A 54 -1.85 -8.07 0.44
C PHE A 54 -3.10 -7.22 0.74
N ALA A 55 -3.73 -6.61 -0.26
CA ALA A 55 -5.00 -5.89 -0.07
C ALA A 55 -6.16 -6.82 0.36
N LYS A 56 -6.08 -8.13 0.07
CA LYS A 56 -7.04 -9.14 0.54
C LYS A 56 -6.66 -9.71 1.92
N LEU A 57 -5.36 -9.81 2.20
CA LEU A 57 -4.84 -10.36 3.45
C LEU A 57 -4.96 -9.38 4.63
N ILE A 58 -4.52 -8.14 4.46
CA ILE A 58 -4.38 -7.14 5.55
C ILE A 58 -5.69 -6.86 6.31
N PRO A 59 -6.89 -6.85 5.68
CA PRO A 59 -8.15 -6.71 6.40
C PRO A 59 -8.48 -7.87 7.37
N ALA A 60 -7.72 -8.97 7.34
CA ALA A 60 -7.89 -10.15 8.20
C ALA A 60 -9.30 -10.77 8.15
N ARG A 61 -9.92 -10.73 6.97
CA ARG A 61 -11.24 -11.34 6.71
C ARG A 61 -11.07 -12.73 6.11
N SER A 62 -11.60 -13.74 6.78
CA SER A 62 -11.47 -15.14 6.34
C SER A 62 -12.04 -15.41 4.95
N GLU A 63 -13.10 -14.68 4.55
CA GLU A 63 -13.68 -14.82 3.21
C GLU A 63 -12.74 -14.34 2.08
N LEU A 64 -11.71 -13.57 2.43
CA LEU A 64 -10.73 -13.05 1.49
C LEU A 64 -9.47 -13.92 1.40
N ALA A 65 -9.31 -14.92 2.27
CA ALA A 65 -8.12 -15.78 2.30
C ALA A 65 -7.88 -16.48 0.96
N ILE A 66 -8.93 -17.10 0.40
CA ILE A 66 -8.86 -17.75 -0.93
C ILE A 66 -8.42 -16.77 -2.02
N ASN A 67 -8.87 -15.51 -1.95
CA ASN A 67 -8.47 -14.50 -2.94
C ASN A 67 -7.00 -14.09 -2.80
N ALA A 68 -6.45 -14.13 -1.58
CA ALA A 68 -5.02 -13.90 -1.36
C ALA A 68 -4.18 -15.07 -1.89
N ASP A 69 -4.66 -16.31 -1.74
CA ASP A 69 -3.97 -17.52 -2.26
C ASP A 69 -3.98 -17.58 -3.79
N VAL A 70 -5.09 -17.21 -4.42
CA VAL A 70 -5.18 -17.07 -5.88
C VAL A 70 -4.19 -16.02 -6.36
N ALA A 71 -4.16 -14.84 -5.73
CA ALA A 71 -3.23 -13.78 -6.11
C ALA A 71 -1.75 -14.20 -5.94
N LEU A 72 -1.43 -14.99 -4.90
CA LEU A 72 -0.09 -15.57 -4.74
C LEU A 72 0.24 -16.54 -5.86
N THR A 73 -0.68 -17.44 -6.21
CA THR A 73 -0.52 -18.41 -7.30
C THR A 73 -0.26 -17.69 -8.62
N ASP A 74 -1.08 -16.69 -8.95
CA ASP A 74 -0.94 -15.88 -10.16
C ASP A 74 0.43 -15.18 -10.22
N ALA A 75 0.91 -14.65 -9.08
CA ALA A 75 2.22 -14.00 -8.99
C ALA A 75 3.40 -14.99 -9.14
N CYS A 76 3.30 -16.19 -8.57
CA CYS A 76 4.29 -17.26 -8.75
C CYS A 76 4.39 -17.68 -10.23
N ASP A 77 3.25 -17.84 -10.90
CA ASP A 77 3.22 -18.20 -12.30
C ASP A 77 3.79 -17.08 -13.18
N ALA A 78 3.49 -15.82 -12.86
CA ALA A 78 4.07 -14.66 -13.53
C ALA A 78 5.60 -14.63 -13.41
N LEU A 79 6.17 -14.87 -12.22
CA LEU A 79 7.62 -14.99 -12.03
C LEU A 79 8.21 -16.11 -12.90
N THR A 80 7.54 -17.27 -12.94
CA THR A 80 8.00 -18.42 -13.73
C THR A 80 8.04 -18.10 -15.22
N ARG A 81 6.99 -17.46 -15.75
CA ARG A 81 6.93 -17.03 -17.17
C ARG A 81 7.96 -15.94 -17.49
N ASN A 82 8.23 -15.03 -16.54
CA ASN A 82 9.18 -13.94 -16.70
C ASN A 82 10.65 -14.31 -16.36
N GLY A 83 11.04 -15.57 -16.52
CA GLY A 83 12.42 -16.01 -16.27
C GLY A 83 12.92 -15.72 -14.85
N ASN A 84 12.04 -15.89 -13.86
CA ASN A 84 12.25 -15.62 -12.42
C ASN A 84 12.24 -14.12 -12.02
N GLY A 85 11.90 -13.20 -12.92
CA GLY A 85 11.64 -11.78 -12.61
C GLY A 85 12.80 -11.01 -11.97
N THR A 86 12.49 -9.91 -11.26
CA THR A 86 13.48 -9.12 -10.49
C THR A 86 13.72 -9.69 -9.10
N ALA A 87 14.84 -9.31 -8.47
CA ALA A 87 15.10 -9.67 -7.08
C ALA A 87 13.98 -9.17 -6.16
N ASP A 88 13.56 -7.92 -6.33
CA ASP A 88 12.47 -7.33 -5.55
C ASP A 88 11.15 -8.07 -5.74
N GLY A 89 10.81 -8.43 -7.00
CA GLY A 89 9.61 -9.19 -7.30
C GLY A 89 9.57 -10.55 -6.62
N ARG A 90 10.69 -11.28 -6.62
CA ARG A 90 10.81 -12.57 -5.91
C ARG A 90 10.58 -12.42 -4.42
N ILE A 91 11.21 -11.43 -3.80
CA ILE A 91 11.10 -11.19 -2.35
C ILE A 91 9.69 -10.81 -1.94
N LEU A 92 8.97 -10.06 -2.78
CA LEU A 92 7.56 -9.77 -2.55
C LEU A 92 6.68 -11.03 -2.62
N VAL A 93 6.95 -11.93 -3.57
CA VAL A 93 6.25 -13.23 -3.67
C VAL A 93 6.59 -14.14 -2.50
N ASP A 94 7.85 -14.26 -2.10
CA ASP A 94 8.30 -15.05 -0.95
C ASP A 94 7.64 -14.55 0.36
N ALA A 95 7.60 -13.24 0.56
CA ALA A 95 6.92 -12.63 1.69
C ALA A 95 5.40 -12.88 1.67
N SER A 96 4.76 -12.82 0.48
CA SER A 96 3.35 -13.16 0.34
C SER A 96 3.08 -14.63 0.65
N ALA A 97 3.97 -15.55 0.23
CA ALA A 97 3.85 -16.98 0.52
C ALA A 97 3.94 -17.28 2.03
N ALA A 98 4.84 -16.60 2.74
CA ALA A 98 4.92 -16.70 4.21
C ALA A 98 3.69 -16.08 4.88
N ALA A 99 3.25 -14.89 4.44
CA ALA A 99 2.12 -14.20 5.02
C ALA A 99 0.80 -14.96 4.86
N ASN A 100 0.53 -15.55 3.68
CA ASN A 100 -0.69 -16.34 3.44
C ASN A 100 -0.80 -17.56 4.37
N GLN A 101 0.33 -18.08 4.85
CA GLN A 101 0.39 -19.17 5.83
C GLN A 101 0.35 -18.66 7.28
N CYS A 102 -0.04 -17.41 7.51
CA CYS A 102 -0.02 -16.72 8.80
C CYS A 102 1.38 -16.63 9.44
N TYR A 103 2.46 -16.85 8.68
CA TYR A 103 3.83 -16.72 9.16
C TYR A 103 4.34 -15.28 8.98
N PHE A 104 3.71 -14.35 9.70
CA PHE A 104 3.97 -12.91 9.54
C PHE A 104 5.40 -12.52 9.92
N SER A 105 5.97 -13.09 10.97
CA SER A 105 7.36 -12.80 11.37
C SER A 105 8.38 -13.20 10.30
N GLY A 106 8.16 -14.33 9.61
CA GLY A 106 9.00 -14.74 8.48
C GLY A 106 8.87 -13.81 7.29
N ALA A 107 7.64 -13.43 6.94
CA ALA A 107 7.39 -12.46 5.86
C ALA A 107 8.06 -11.10 6.14
N ILE A 108 8.01 -10.63 7.39
CA ILE A 108 8.68 -9.42 7.85
C ILE A 108 10.21 -9.54 7.71
N GLU A 109 10.81 -10.63 8.18
CA GLU A 109 12.25 -10.84 8.08
C GLU A 109 12.73 -10.84 6.61
N ILE A 110 11.99 -11.50 5.73
CA ILE A 110 12.27 -11.58 4.29
C ILE A 110 12.36 -10.16 3.68
N VAL A 111 11.34 -9.32 3.91
CA VAL A 111 11.33 -7.97 3.32
C VAL A 111 12.34 -7.05 3.99
N ASP A 112 12.42 -7.02 5.31
CA ASP A 112 13.29 -6.08 6.01
C ASP A 112 14.77 -6.32 5.69
N LYS A 113 15.18 -7.59 5.62
CA LYS A 113 16.56 -7.95 5.30
C LYS A 113 16.99 -7.47 3.92
N VAL A 114 16.13 -7.62 2.92
CA VAL A 114 16.47 -7.29 1.52
C VAL A 114 16.38 -5.78 1.26
N PHE A 115 15.51 -5.09 1.98
CA PHE A 115 15.31 -3.65 1.81
C PHE A 115 16.02 -2.82 2.90
N ALA A 116 16.94 -3.41 3.66
CA ALA A 116 17.68 -2.74 4.74
C ALA A 116 18.42 -1.48 4.26
N ASP A 117 18.99 -1.49 3.05
CA ASP A 117 19.72 -0.34 2.47
C ASP A 117 18.79 0.73 1.87
N ARG A 118 17.49 0.42 1.76
CA ARG A 118 16.46 1.27 1.15
C ARG A 118 15.12 1.10 1.91
N PRO A 119 15.11 1.40 3.22
CA PRO A 119 13.96 1.10 4.08
C PRO A 119 12.71 1.92 3.71
N ALA A 120 12.86 2.95 2.87
CA ALA A 120 11.78 3.77 2.33
C ALA A 120 11.15 3.22 1.04
N THR A 121 11.64 2.11 0.45
CA THR A 121 10.97 1.49 -0.71
C THR A 121 9.56 1.06 -0.30
N TYR A 122 8.55 1.69 -0.90
CA TYR A 122 7.27 1.87 -0.22
C TYR A 122 6.46 0.58 -0.04
N LEU A 123 6.35 -0.24 -1.08
CA LEU A 123 5.53 -1.45 -1.03
C LEU A 123 6.03 -2.47 0.02
N PRO A 124 7.32 -2.87 0.05
CA PRO A 124 7.89 -3.70 1.11
C PRO A 124 7.73 -3.07 2.50
N PHE A 125 8.00 -1.76 2.63
CA PHE A 125 7.79 -1.04 3.89
C PHE A 125 6.35 -1.15 4.39
N LYS A 126 5.36 -0.90 3.51
CA LYS A 126 3.93 -0.96 3.86
C LYS A 126 3.51 -2.37 4.23
N ILE A 127 4.00 -3.39 3.54
CA ILE A 127 3.76 -4.80 3.88
C ILE A 127 4.30 -5.09 5.28
N SER A 128 5.57 -4.78 5.51
CA SER A 128 6.25 -5.01 6.79
C SER A 128 5.54 -4.31 7.95
N HIS A 129 5.19 -3.02 7.78
CA HIS A 129 4.44 -2.22 8.74
C HIS A 129 3.07 -2.85 9.06
N SER A 130 2.31 -3.25 8.03
CA SER A 130 0.97 -3.82 8.20
C SER A 130 1.02 -5.17 8.91
N LEU A 131 1.97 -6.05 8.57
CA LEU A 131 2.14 -7.36 9.20
C LEU A 131 2.57 -7.23 10.66
N ARG A 132 3.38 -6.24 11.00
CA ARG A 132 3.74 -5.94 12.40
C ARG A 132 2.56 -5.43 13.20
N PHE A 133 1.72 -4.58 12.61
CA PHE A 133 0.47 -4.19 13.25
C PHE A 133 -0.42 -5.41 13.52
N MET A 134 -0.61 -6.29 12.53
CA MET A 134 -1.43 -7.50 12.65
C MET A 134 -0.90 -8.50 13.70
N SER A 135 0.42 -8.61 13.85
CA SER A 135 1.07 -9.49 14.83
C SER A 135 1.31 -8.84 16.19
N GLY A 136 1.01 -7.55 16.35
CA GLY A 136 1.26 -6.80 17.59
C GLY A 136 2.73 -6.44 17.85
N ASP A 137 3.63 -6.55 16.86
CA ASP A 137 5.04 -6.15 16.96
C ASP A 137 5.21 -4.63 16.90
N ARG A 138 4.81 -3.96 17.98
CA ARG A 138 4.87 -2.51 18.11
C ARG A 138 6.30 -1.96 18.12
N THR A 139 7.22 -2.67 18.78
CA THR A 139 8.63 -2.25 18.89
C THR A 139 9.31 -2.28 17.53
N GLY A 140 9.15 -3.39 16.79
CA GLY A 140 9.67 -3.50 15.43
C GLY A 140 8.99 -2.51 14.48
N MET A 141 7.69 -2.26 14.64
CA MET A 141 6.97 -1.30 13.80
C MET A 141 7.53 0.11 13.98
N LEU A 142 7.85 0.50 15.22
CA LEU A 142 8.44 1.79 15.53
C LEU A 142 9.86 1.93 14.99
N ALA A 143 10.68 0.89 15.15
CA ALA A 143 12.04 0.87 14.64
C ALA A 143 12.06 0.96 13.10
N SER A 144 11.30 0.10 12.42
CA SER A 144 11.23 0.05 10.95
C SER A 144 10.68 1.35 10.36
N SER A 145 9.60 1.90 10.93
CA SER A 145 9.06 3.18 10.45
C SER A 145 9.99 4.37 10.70
N GLY A 146 10.77 4.35 11.79
CA GLY A 146 11.82 5.35 12.02
C GLY A 146 12.92 5.29 10.96
N GLN A 147 13.44 4.10 10.67
CA GLN A 147 14.45 3.90 9.61
C GLN A 147 13.94 4.36 8.23
N ALA A 148 12.69 4.04 7.91
CA ALA A 148 12.06 4.50 6.66
C ALA A 148 11.99 6.03 6.59
N VAL A 149 11.62 6.71 7.68
CA VAL A 149 11.57 8.18 7.74
C VAL A 149 12.95 8.81 7.64
N ASP A 150 13.97 8.21 8.25
CA ASP A 150 15.34 8.72 8.20
C ASP A 150 15.94 8.64 6.78
N ALA A 151 15.57 7.60 6.02
CA ALA A 151 15.98 7.43 4.62
C ALA A 151 15.03 8.09 3.60
N LEU A 152 13.95 8.72 4.04
CA LEU A 152 12.88 9.19 3.17
C LEU A 152 13.28 10.43 2.37
N ASP A 153 13.22 10.34 1.04
CA ASP A 153 13.09 11.52 0.20
C ASP A 153 11.68 12.12 0.35
N VAL A 154 11.60 13.30 0.95
CA VAL A 154 10.33 14.01 1.20
C VAL A 154 9.61 14.46 -0.08
N THR A 155 10.28 14.42 -1.23
CA THR A 155 9.68 14.71 -2.54
C THR A 155 9.13 13.46 -3.23
N ALA A 156 9.45 12.27 -2.72
CA ALA A 156 8.97 11.02 -3.27
C ALA A 156 7.43 10.91 -3.15
N PRO A 157 6.74 10.31 -4.13
CA PRO A 157 5.29 10.08 -4.07
C PRO A 157 4.83 9.30 -2.82
N ALA A 158 5.71 8.48 -2.25
CA ALA A 158 5.44 7.71 -1.04
C ALA A 158 5.50 8.53 0.26
N ALA A 159 6.04 9.75 0.23
CA ALA A 159 6.46 10.47 1.44
C ALA A 159 5.31 10.67 2.43
N GLY A 160 4.14 11.11 1.96
CA GLY A 160 2.96 11.26 2.81
C GLY A 160 2.53 9.95 3.48
N PHE A 161 2.63 8.82 2.78
CA PHE A 161 2.23 7.51 3.29
C PHE A 161 3.22 6.94 4.30
N VAL A 162 4.53 7.00 4.00
CA VAL A 162 5.58 6.61 4.96
C VAL A 162 5.45 7.46 6.21
N LEU A 163 5.21 8.75 6.01
CA LEU A 163 5.06 9.64 7.14
C LEU A 163 3.80 9.30 7.97
N GLY A 164 2.66 9.07 7.32
CA GLY A 164 1.43 8.66 8.02
C GLY A 164 1.63 7.39 8.85
N CYS A 165 2.32 6.38 8.29
CA CYS A 165 2.59 5.12 8.98
C CYS A 165 3.44 5.31 10.24
N HIS A 166 4.48 6.14 10.19
CA HIS A 166 5.30 6.41 11.37
C HIS A 166 4.55 7.20 12.46
N ALA A 167 3.71 8.18 12.08
CA ALA A 167 2.84 8.86 13.04
C ALA A 167 1.88 7.89 13.74
N PHE A 168 1.20 7.06 12.96
CA PHE A 168 0.32 6.01 13.48
C PHE A 168 1.06 5.12 14.49
N THR A 169 2.24 4.63 14.15
CA THR A 169 3.03 3.79 15.04
C THR A 169 3.44 4.51 16.33
N ARG A 170 3.71 5.81 16.28
CA ARG A 170 4.02 6.60 17.46
C ARG A 170 2.82 6.78 18.38
N GLU A 171 1.62 6.92 17.83
CA GLU A 171 0.36 6.95 18.59
C GLU A 171 0.10 5.60 19.26
N GLU A 172 0.28 4.50 18.53
CA GLU A 172 0.16 3.12 19.07
C GLU A 172 1.20 2.81 20.16
N ALA A 173 2.37 3.47 20.13
CA ALA A 173 3.43 3.34 21.15
C ALA A 173 3.06 3.95 22.52
N GLY A 174 1.96 4.71 22.61
CA GLY A 174 1.54 5.38 23.83
C GLY A 174 2.23 6.73 24.06
N PRO A 175 1.85 7.47 25.12
CA PRO A 175 2.26 8.86 25.32
C PRO A 175 3.75 8.98 25.65
N HIS A 176 4.55 9.21 24.61
CA HIS A 176 5.89 9.78 24.69
C HIS A 176 5.91 11.06 23.84
N GLU A 177 6.28 12.17 24.46
CA GLU A 177 6.20 13.55 23.97
C GLU A 177 6.98 13.82 22.66
N VAL A 178 6.50 13.40 21.48
CA VAL A 178 6.88 14.06 20.20
C VAL A 178 5.77 13.91 19.15
N THR A 179 4.71 14.70 19.24
CA THR A 179 3.70 14.81 18.17
C THR A 179 3.93 16.08 17.31
N LEU A 180 4.49 17.15 17.87
CA LEU A 180 4.45 18.48 17.23
C LEU A 180 5.46 18.70 16.09
N THR A 181 6.67 18.16 16.18
CA THR A 181 7.72 18.33 15.15
C THR A 181 7.37 17.58 13.86
N TYR A 182 6.68 16.45 14.00
CA TYR A 182 6.30 15.60 12.90
C TYR A 182 5.11 16.12 12.11
N SER A 183 4.05 16.56 12.81
CA SER A 183 2.92 17.24 12.17
C SER A 183 3.37 18.49 11.39
N ARG A 184 4.49 19.14 11.79
CA ARG A 184 5.10 20.23 11.02
C ARG A 184 5.75 19.75 9.71
N ARG A 185 6.42 18.59 9.69
CA ARG A 185 6.95 17.99 8.44
C ARG A 185 5.81 17.53 7.52
N LEU A 186 4.79 16.86 8.07
CA LEU A 186 3.57 16.51 7.33
C LEU A 186 2.88 17.73 6.72
N ARG A 187 2.75 18.84 7.47
CA ARG A 187 2.22 20.10 6.94
C ARG A 187 3.02 20.64 5.76
N LYS A 188 4.36 20.52 5.77
CA LYS A 188 5.20 20.94 4.64
C LYS A 188 4.95 20.08 3.39
N VAL A 189 4.85 18.76 3.53
CA VAL A 189 4.54 17.84 2.42
C VAL A 189 3.14 18.11 1.86
N LEU A 190 2.13 18.19 2.72
CA LEU A 190 0.74 18.49 2.31
C LEU A 190 0.62 19.88 1.65
N SER A 191 1.38 20.87 2.11
CA SER A 191 1.41 22.19 1.47
C SER A 191 2.06 22.20 0.08
N ALA A 192 3.00 21.28 -0.19
CA ALA A 192 3.62 21.12 -1.49
C ALA A 192 2.70 20.38 -2.49
N GLU A 193 1.88 19.45 -1.99
CA GLU A 193 0.96 18.65 -2.81
C GLU A 193 -0.34 19.41 -3.14
N GLN A 194 -0.84 20.26 -2.23
CA GLN A 194 -1.97 21.16 -2.48
C GLN A 194 -1.69 22.21 -3.59
N VAL A 195 -0.43 22.49 -3.90
CA VAL A 195 -0.05 23.35 -5.04
C VAL A 195 -0.15 22.61 -6.37
N ARG A 196 -0.03 21.27 -6.39
CA ARG A 196 -0.12 20.46 -7.62
C ARG A 196 -1.54 20.01 -7.96
N PHE A 197 -2.42 19.87 -6.98
CA PHE A 197 -3.83 19.50 -7.21
C PHE A 197 -4.77 20.69 -7.01
N ARG A 198 -4.63 21.74 -7.83
CA ARG A 198 -5.76 22.65 -8.09
C ARG A 198 -6.59 22.03 -9.23
N PRO A 199 -7.76 21.46 -8.97
CA PRO A 199 -8.70 21.21 -10.06
C PRO A 199 -8.98 22.56 -10.73
N ARG A 200 -8.84 22.62 -12.06
CA ARG A 200 -9.30 23.78 -12.84
C ARG A 200 -10.79 23.94 -12.54
N ALA A 201 -11.13 24.93 -11.72
CA ALA A 201 -12.50 25.38 -11.58
C ALA A 201 -12.90 26.00 -12.92
N SER A 202 -13.62 25.24 -13.75
CA SER A 202 -14.37 25.79 -14.87
C SER A 202 -15.70 25.05 -14.96
N ALA A 203 -16.75 25.82 -14.65
CA ALA A 203 -18.11 25.73 -15.15
C ALA A 203 -18.79 24.35 -15.19
N MET A 204 -19.80 24.15 -14.33
CA MET A 204 -21.20 24.13 -14.78
C MET A 204 -22.13 24.05 -13.56
N SER A 205 -22.90 25.11 -13.41
CA SER A 205 -24.13 25.19 -12.61
C SER A 205 -25.19 24.23 -13.16
N CYS A 206 -25.78 23.39 -12.30
CA CYS A 206 -27.14 22.88 -12.49
C CYS A 206 -27.77 22.56 -11.11
N PRO A 207 -29.06 22.89 -10.90
CA PRO A 207 -29.64 23.05 -9.57
C PRO A 207 -30.20 21.75 -8.98
N LEU A 208 -30.22 21.69 -7.64
CA LEU A 208 -31.02 20.75 -6.86
C LEU A 208 -32.50 20.96 -7.16
N GLU A 209 -33.22 19.93 -7.59
CA GLU A 209 -34.57 19.60 -7.11
C GLU A 209 -35.09 18.24 -7.60
N LEU A 210 -35.83 17.57 -6.70
CA LEU A 210 -36.69 16.39 -6.86
C LEU A 210 -36.05 15.03 -7.23
N ILE A 211 -36.08 14.10 -6.27
CA ILE A 211 -37.13 13.07 -6.17
C ILE A 211 -37.14 12.56 -4.72
N GLY A 212 -38.27 12.75 -4.06
CA GLY A 212 -38.56 12.19 -2.74
C GLY A 212 -39.13 10.77 -2.83
N TYR A 213 -38.77 9.97 -1.84
CA TYR A 213 -39.50 8.82 -1.29
C TYR A 213 -38.80 8.59 0.06
N GLY A 214 -39.37 8.91 1.22
CA GLY A 214 -40.73 8.66 1.66
C GLY A 214 -40.63 7.56 2.72
N ASP A 215 -40.20 7.94 3.92
CA ASP A 215 -40.24 7.09 5.11
C ASP A 215 -41.24 7.75 6.08
N PRO A 216 -42.24 7.02 6.58
CA PRO A 216 -42.47 7.13 8.02
C PRO A 216 -42.95 5.85 8.73
N VAL A 217 -42.27 5.56 9.85
CA VAL A 217 -42.82 5.53 11.23
C VAL A 217 -43.43 4.21 11.78
N LEU A 218 -42.72 3.70 12.80
CA LEU A 218 -43.15 3.22 14.14
C LEU A 218 -44.50 2.49 14.34
N GLN A 219 -44.37 1.27 14.91
CA GLN A 219 -45.07 0.75 16.11
C GLN A 219 -46.25 1.55 16.69
N THR A 220 -47.45 0.96 16.84
CA THR A 220 -47.96 0.28 18.07
C THR A 220 -49.46 -0.10 17.98
N ARG A 221 -49.80 -1.27 18.57
CA ARG A 221 -51.05 -1.68 19.27
C ARG A 221 -52.39 -1.78 18.52
N ALA A 222 -52.87 -3.01 18.39
CA ALA A 222 -54.10 -3.51 19.04
C ALA A 222 -53.92 -5.00 19.39
#